data_AF-A0A0F9A560-F1
#
_entry.id   AF-A0A0F9A560-F1
#
_cell.length_a   1.000
_cell.length_b   1.000
_cell.length_c   1.000
_cell.angle_alpha   90.00
_cell.angle_beta   90.00
_cell.angle_gamma   90.00
#
_symmetry.space_group_name_H-M   'P 1'
#
loop_
_entity.id
_entity.type
_entity.pdbx_description
1 polymer ?
#
loop_
_entity_poly.entity_id
_entity_poly.type
_entity_poly.pdbx_seq_one_letter_code
_entity_poly.pdbx_strand_id
1 'polypeptide(L)' 'MKTVATLSAAVALATTGLVQAETLDVASTFPKNMPFLGEGAEVLAKNIETATGGEVSLRVHGA' A
#
# COMPACT_ATOMS: atom_id res chain seq x y z
N MET A 1 44.13 15.08 -5.29
CA MET A 1 43.11 14.48 -4.38
C MET A 1 41.72 15.08 -4.68
N LYS A 2 41.20 14.96 -5.92
CA LYS A 2 40.00 15.71 -6.36
C LYS A 2 38.91 14.85 -7.01
N THR A 3 39.10 13.54 -7.11
CA THR A 3 38.19 12.61 -7.81
C THR A 3 37.41 11.67 -6.90
N VAL A 4 37.63 11.72 -5.58
CA VAL A 4 37.00 10.77 -4.63
C VAL A 4 35.63 11.25 -4.15
N ALA A 5 35.32 12.55 -4.28
CA ALA A 5 34.09 13.13 -3.72
C ALA A 5 32.79 12.78 -4.48
N THR A 6 32.89 12.33 -5.74
CA THR A 6 31.73 12.11 -6.61
C THR A 6 31.09 10.73 -6.48
N LEU A 7 31.70 9.77 -5.76
CA LEU A 7 31.17 8.40 -5.65
C LEU A 7 30.12 8.23 -4.53
N SER A 8 30.07 9.12 -3.55
CA SER A 8 29.20 8.95 -2.37
C SER A 8 27.72 9.25 -2.61
N ALA A 9 27.35 9.96 -3.67
CA ALA A 9 25.95 10.29 -3.96
C ALA A 9 25.16 9.11 -4.57
N ALA A 10 25.84 8.14 -5.19
CA ALA A 10 25.17 7.03 -5.88
C ALA A 10 24.65 5.94 -4.91
N VAL A 11 25.19 5.85 -3.70
CA VAL A 11 24.80 4.81 -2.72
C VAL A 11 23.54 5.20 -1.94
N ALA A 12 23.18 6.49 -1.89
CA ALA A 12 21.98 6.95 -1.20
C ALA A 12 20.66 6.55 -1.92
N LEU A 13 20.74 6.25 -3.23
CA LEU A 13 19.58 5.79 -4.02
C LEU A 13 19.34 4.27 -3.87
N ALA A 14 20.29 3.51 -3.33
CA ALA A 14 20.17 2.06 -3.17
C ALA A 14 19.46 1.65 -1.86
N THR A 15 19.19 2.61 -0.96
CA THR A 15 18.54 2.35 0.34
C THR A 15 17.04 2.67 0.35
N THR A 16 16.47 3.14 -0.77
CA THR A 16 15.02 3.08 -0.94
C THR A 16 14.67 1.63 -1.18
N GLY A 17 14.46 0.88 -0.09
CA GLY A 17 13.99 -0.49 -0.15
C GLY A 17 12.80 -0.56 -1.10
N LEU A 18 12.76 -1.59 -1.94
CA LEU A 18 11.60 -1.89 -2.76
C LEU A 18 10.41 -2.00 -1.83
N VAL A 19 9.58 -0.95 -1.76
CA VAL A 19 8.30 -1.02 -1.08
C VAL A 19 7.48 -1.98 -1.92
N GLN A 20 7.43 -3.24 -1.49
CA GLN A 20 6.66 -4.24 -2.19
C GLN A 20 5.21 -3.89 -1.97
N ALA A 21 4.48 -3.67 -3.07
CA ALA A 21 3.05 -3.49 -3.02
C ALA A 21 2.44 -4.71 -2.30
N GLU A 22 1.77 -4.48 -1.16
CA GLU A 22 1.23 -5.53 -0.32
C GLU A 22 -0.28 -5.60 -0.47
N THR A 23 -0.81 -6.81 -0.66
CA THR A 23 -2.25 -7.05 -0.65
C THR A 23 -2.63 -7.78 0.62
N LEU A 24 -3.47 -7.15 1.44
CA LEU A 24 -3.97 -7.68 2.69
C LEU A 24 -5.38 -8.25 2.48
N ASP A 25 -5.57 -9.54 2.75
CA ASP A 25 -6.90 -10.16 2.73
C ASP A 25 -7.66 -9.85 4.03
N VAL A 26 -8.86 -9.27 3.90
CA VAL A 26 -9.70 -8.84 5.04
C VAL A 26 -11.01 -9.60 5.00
N ALA A 27 -11.27 -10.40 6.02
CA ALA A 27 -12.56 -11.04 6.22
C ALA A 27 -13.55 -10.08 6.89
N SER A 28 -14.73 -9.93 6.30
CA SER A 28 -15.86 -9.16 6.81
C SER A 28 -17.00 -10.10 7.14
N THR A 29 -17.57 -9.97 8.34
CA THR A 29 -18.82 -10.66 8.71
C THR A 29 -20.06 -10.04 8.06
N PHE A 30 -19.88 -8.89 7.39
CA PHE A 30 -20.93 -8.20 6.66
C PHE A 30 -20.81 -8.51 5.16
N PRO A 31 -21.92 -8.84 4.47
CA PRO A 31 -21.96 -8.96 3.02
C PRO A 31 -21.49 -7.67 2.36
N LYS A 32 -20.78 -7.76 1.22
CA LYS A 32 -20.22 -6.59 0.51
C LYS A 32 -21.25 -5.52 0.15
N ASN A 33 -22.41 -5.99 -0.27
CA ASN A 33 -23.56 -5.19 -0.69
C ASN A 33 -24.52 -4.88 0.47
N MET A 34 -24.09 -5.06 1.72
CA MET A 34 -24.83 -4.57 2.88
C MET A 34 -24.63 -3.05 2.98
N PRO A 35 -25.73 -2.27 3.05
CA PRO A 35 -25.63 -0.83 3.25
C PRO A 35 -24.78 -0.48 4.46
N PHE A 36 -23.98 0.59 4.35
CA PHE A 36 -23.07 1.09 5.38
C PHE A 36 -21.88 0.18 5.69
N LEU A 37 -22.09 -1.04 6.15
CA LEU A 37 -21.01 -1.87 6.72
C LEU A 37 -20.23 -2.64 5.64
N GLY A 38 -20.93 -3.18 4.63
CA GLY A 38 -20.29 -3.79 3.47
C GLY A 38 -19.63 -2.74 2.59
N GLU A 39 -20.39 -1.70 2.23
CA GLU A 39 -19.90 -0.56 1.45
C GLU A 39 -18.75 0.17 2.15
N GLY A 40 -18.83 0.36 3.47
CA GLY A 40 -17.79 1.03 4.26
C GLY A 40 -16.45 0.30 4.21
N ALA A 41 -16.45 -1.03 4.17
CA ALA A 41 -15.24 -1.81 4.01
C ALA A 41 -14.61 -1.62 2.62
N GLU A 42 -15.42 -1.49 1.57
CA GLU A 42 -14.94 -1.19 0.21
C GLU A 42 -14.39 0.25 0.10
N VAL A 43 -15.05 1.22 0.73
CA VAL A 43 -14.57 2.61 0.79
C VAL A 43 -13.24 2.68 1.55
N LEU A 44 -13.10 1.96 2.67
CA LEU A 44 -11.83 1.88 3.40
C LEU A 44 -10.72 1.31 2.53
N ALA A 45 -11.00 0.20 1.81
CA ALA A 45 -10.05 -0.38 0.87
C ALA A 45 -9.57 0.63 -0.18
N LYS A 46 -10.49 1.43 -0.73
CA LYS A 46 -10.17 2.47 -1.72
C LYS A 46 -9.34 3.61 -1.14
N ASN A 47 -9.66 4.03 0.08
CA ASN A 47 -8.94 5.12 0.76
C ASN A 47 -7.50 4.71 1.07
N ILE A 48 -7.28 3.47 1.50
CA ILE A 48 -5.94 2.93 1.76
C ILE A 48 -5.12 2.89 0.48
N GLU A 49 -5.67 2.30 -0.59
CA GLU A 49 -5.00 2.26 -1.90
C GLU A 49 -4.61 3.66 -2.40
N THR A 50 -5.50 4.63 -2.23
CA THR A 50 -5.25 6.02 -2.64
C THR A 50 -4.18 6.68 -1.78
N ALA A 51 -4.25 6.51 -0.45
CA ALA A 51 -3.33 7.13 0.49
C ALA A 51 -1.90 6.59 0.36
N THR A 52 -1.74 5.33 -0.05
CA THR A 52 -0.44 4.70 -0.25
C THR A 52 0.04 4.72 -1.70
N GLY A 53 -0.68 5.39 -2.61
CA GLY A 53 -0.32 5.39 -4.04
C GLY A 53 -0.30 3.99 -4.67
N GLY A 54 -1.12 3.06 -4.15
CA GLY A 54 -1.18 1.67 -4.59
C GLY A 54 -0.19 0.72 -3.92
N GLU A 55 0.66 1.19 -2.99
CA GLU A 55 1.60 0.33 -2.25
C GLU A 55 0.91 -0.61 -1.26
N VAL A 56 -0.30 -0.29 -0.81
CA VAL A 56 -1.11 -1.17 0.04
C VAL A 56 -2.49 -1.30 -0.58
N SER A 57 -2.97 -2.54 -0.73
CA SER A 57 -4.32 -2.83 -1.19
C SER A 57 -5.02 -3.77 -0.20
N LEU A 58 -6.31 -3.54 0.03
CA LEU A 58 -7.14 -4.39 0.88
C LEU A 58 -8.11 -5.19 0.01
N ARG A 59 -8.03 -6.52 0.08
CA ARG A 59 -9.01 -7.41 -0.55
C ARG A 59 -10.05 -7.81 0.48
N VAL A 60 -11.20 -7.15 0.45
CA VAL A 60 -12.33 -7.44 1.36
C VAL A 60 -13.09 -8.67 0.86
N HIS A 61 -13.36 -9.60 1.77
CA HIS A 61 -14.18 -10.80 1.58
C HIS A 61 -15.40 -10.68 2.48
N GLY A 62 -16.60 -10.53 1.91
CA GLY A 62 -17.84 -10.54 2.69
C GLY A 62 -18.30 -11.96 3.01
N ALA A 63 -19.05 -12.12 4.09
CA ALA A 63 -19.74 -13.36 4.47
C ALA A 63 -20.85 -13.75 3.49
#